data_AF-N6Y2J5-F1
#
_entry.id   AF-N6Y2J5-F1
#
_cell.length_a   1.000
_cell.length_b   1.000
_cell.length_c   1.000
_cell.angle_alpha   90.00
_cell.angle_beta   90.00
_cell.angle_gamma   90.00
#
_symmetry.space_group_name_H-M   'P 1'
#
loop_
_entity.id
_entity.type
_entity.pdbx_description
1 polymer ?
#
loop_
_entity_poly.entity_id
_entity_poly.type
_entity_poly.pdbx_seq_one_letter_code
_entity_poly.pdbx_strand_id
1 'polypeptide(L)'
;GERGQAPLPTPNRALAGAHAQVDQCATCHARRTRLVEDAVAGAPLFDQFIPDNLRPGLYHADGQQLDEVFEYGSYRQSRMYQAGVACTDCHDPHRGRLRAEGNALCTACHNPAPDRGRFPGLQAKDYDAPSHHFHRGGAGSQCVDCHMPSRNYMVVHPRRDH
;
A
#
# COMPACT_ATOMS: atom_id res chain seq x y z
N GLY A 1 -20.66 -40.45 3.76
CA GLY A 1 -20.99 -39.13 3.21
C GLY A 1 -19.99 -38.14 3.75
N GLU A 2 -18.89 -37.95 3.02
CA GLU A 2 -17.83 -37.03 3.41
C GLU A 2 -18.35 -35.60 3.26
N ARG A 3 -18.44 -34.88 4.38
CA ARG A 3 -18.75 -33.46 4.38
C ARG A 3 -17.62 -32.76 3.63
N GLY A 4 -17.90 -32.32 2.40
CA GLY A 4 -16.97 -31.56 1.57
C GLY A 4 -16.41 -30.39 2.37
N GLN A 5 -15.11 -30.46 2.65
CA GLN A 5 -14.43 -29.43 3.40
C GLN A 5 -14.40 -28.16 2.54
N ALA A 6 -14.90 -27.05 3.09
CA ALA A 6 -14.90 -25.78 2.37
C ALA A 6 -13.46 -25.45 1.95
N PRO A 7 -13.22 -25.04 0.69
CA PRO A 7 -11.89 -24.69 0.23
C PRO A 7 -11.27 -23.60 1.11
N LEU A 8 -9.99 -23.77 1.45
CA LEU A 8 -9.26 -22.75 2.20
C LEU A 8 -9.25 -21.44 1.40
N PRO A 9 -9.52 -20.29 2.05
CA PRO A 9 -9.45 -19.00 1.37
C PRO A 9 -8.01 -18.73 0.91
N THR A 10 -7.87 -18.14 -0.28
CA THR A 10 -6.57 -17.62 -0.72
C THR A 10 -6.11 -16.51 0.23
N PRO A 11 -4.80 -16.21 0.31
CA PRO A 11 -4.30 -15.11 1.13
C PRO A 11 -5.03 -13.79 0.88
N ASN A 12 -5.35 -13.49 -0.38
CA ASN A 12 -6.11 -12.30 -0.76
C ASN A 12 -7.57 -12.33 -0.26
N ARG A 13 -8.24 -13.48 -0.28
CA ARG A 13 -9.59 -13.62 0.30
C ARG A 13 -9.60 -13.43 1.82
N ALA A 14 -8.51 -13.81 2.49
CA ALA A 14 -8.37 -13.60 3.93
C ALA A 14 -8.29 -12.11 4.32
N LEU A 15 -7.92 -11.22 3.39
CA LEU A 15 -7.88 -9.77 3.59
C LEU A 15 -9.27 -9.10 3.49
N ALA A 16 -10.34 -9.88 3.29
CA ALA A 16 -11.72 -9.41 3.21
C ALA A 16 -11.87 -8.17 2.26
N GLY A 17 -12.50 -7.10 2.73
CA GLY A 17 -12.75 -5.90 1.94
C GLY A 17 -11.49 -5.11 1.55
N ALA A 18 -10.36 -5.29 2.25
CA ALA A 18 -9.14 -4.56 1.97
C ALA A 18 -8.58 -4.91 0.58
N HIS A 19 -8.55 -6.19 0.24
CA HIS A 19 -8.10 -6.64 -1.08
C HIS A 19 -8.96 -6.07 -2.21
N ALA A 20 -10.29 -6.16 -2.08
CA ALA A 20 -11.22 -5.64 -3.08
C ALA A 20 -11.07 -4.11 -3.26
N GLN A 21 -10.85 -3.37 -2.16
CA GLN A 21 -10.60 -1.94 -2.24
C GLN A 21 -9.28 -1.63 -2.96
N VAL A 22 -8.19 -2.31 -2.60
CA VAL A 22 -6.87 -2.10 -3.22
C VAL A 22 -6.95 -2.37 -4.73
N ASP A 23 -7.65 -3.44 -5.13
CA ASP A 23 -7.88 -3.75 -6.54
C ASP A 23 -8.74 -2.68 -7.24
N GLN A 24 -9.73 -2.10 -6.56
CA GLN A 24 -10.49 -0.97 -7.11
C GLN A 24 -9.61 0.26 -7.36
N CYS A 25 -8.68 0.57 -6.46
CA CYS A 25 -7.72 1.66 -6.64
C CYS A 25 -6.73 1.37 -7.78
N ALA A 26 -6.32 0.10 -7.93
CA ALA A 26 -5.41 -0.37 -8.97
C ALA A 26 -5.95 -0.20 -10.39
N THR A 27 -7.26 0.01 -10.53
CA THR A 27 -7.87 0.38 -11.82
C THR A 27 -7.27 1.69 -12.35
N CYS A 28 -6.68 2.56 -11.53
CA CYS A 28 -5.96 3.74 -12.03
C CYS A 28 -4.53 3.83 -11.50
N HIS A 29 -4.28 3.37 -10.26
CA HIS A 29 -2.99 3.46 -9.59
C HIS A 29 -2.07 2.27 -9.87
N ALA A 30 -2.06 1.81 -11.11
CA ALA A 30 -1.17 0.76 -11.58
C ALA A 30 -0.74 1.06 -13.01
N ARG A 31 0.52 0.77 -13.33
CA ARG A 31 0.89 0.54 -14.72
C ARG A 31 0.30 -0.80 -15.14
N ARG A 32 -0.56 -0.78 -16.16
CA ARG A 32 -1.40 -1.92 -16.53
C ARG A 32 -1.80 -1.90 -17.99
N THR A 33 -2.05 -3.07 -18.55
CA THR A 33 -2.71 -3.26 -19.84
C THR A 33 -4.22 -3.42 -19.61
N ARG A 34 -5.04 -2.74 -20.41
CA ARG A 34 -6.50 -2.90 -20.41
C ARG A 34 -6.91 -4.07 -21.32
N LEU A 35 -7.80 -4.94 -20.83
CA LEU A 35 -8.29 -6.13 -21.54
C LEU A 35 -9.68 -5.94 -22.17
N VAL A 36 -10.47 -5.03 -21.61
CA VAL A 36 -11.85 -4.75 -22.03
C VAL A 36 -11.99 -3.28 -22.41
N GLU A 37 -12.87 -2.96 -23.36
CA GLU A 37 -13.14 -1.56 -23.70
C GLU A 37 -13.82 -0.83 -22.52
N ASP A 38 -14.94 -1.36 -22.03
CA ASP A 38 -15.69 -0.75 -20.95
C ASP A 38 -15.42 -1.47 -19.63
N ALA A 39 -14.62 -0.82 -18.76
CA ALA A 39 -14.37 -1.32 -17.42
C ALA A 39 -15.53 -0.97 -16.48
N VAL A 40 -15.94 -1.95 -15.68
CA VAL A 40 -17.03 -1.87 -14.70
C VAL A 40 -16.44 -1.78 -13.30
N ALA A 41 -16.89 -0.78 -12.53
CA ALA A 41 -16.52 -0.62 -11.13
C ALA A 41 -16.98 -1.82 -10.29
N GLY A 42 -16.13 -2.29 -9.37
CA GLY A 42 -16.40 -3.44 -8.52
C GLY A 42 -16.22 -4.81 -9.18
N ALA A 43 -16.06 -4.89 -10.51
CA ALA A 43 -15.68 -6.13 -11.16
C ALA A 43 -14.20 -6.48 -10.86
N PRO A 44 -13.81 -7.78 -10.86
CA PRO A 44 -12.47 -8.19 -10.51
C PRO A 44 -11.40 -7.51 -11.37
N LEU A 45 -10.31 -7.05 -10.76
CA LEU A 45 -9.26 -6.30 -11.45
C LEU A 45 -8.69 -7.09 -12.64
N PHE A 46 -8.36 -8.37 -12.42
CA PHE A 46 -7.70 -9.21 -13.42
C PHE A 46 -8.61 -9.72 -14.54
N ASP A 47 -9.93 -9.53 -14.42
CA ASP A 47 -10.86 -9.79 -15.53
C ASP A 47 -10.86 -8.63 -16.54
N GLN A 48 -10.32 -7.47 -16.14
CA GLN A 48 -10.41 -6.22 -16.88
C GLN A 48 -9.03 -5.63 -17.22
N PHE A 49 -8.01 -5.95 -16.42
CA PHE A 49 -6.68 -5.35 -16.50
C PHE A 49 -5.58 -6.34 -16.12
N ILE A 50 -4.40 -6.19 -16.74
CA ILE A 50 -3.18 -6.89 -16.35
C ILE A 50 -2.18 -5.86 -15.85
N PRO A 51 -1.98 -5.71 -14.52
CA PRO A 51 -0.89 -4.90 -13.98
C PRO A 51 0.48 -5.45 -14.41
N ASP A 52 1.43 -4.54 -14.61
CA ASP A 52 2.81 -4.91 -14.94
C ASP A 52 3.45 -5.67 -13.77
N ASN A 53 4.23 -6.70 -14.11
CA ASN A 53 4.93 -7.54 -13.14
C ASN A 53 6.27 -6.93 -12.69
N LEU A 54 6.88 -7.56 -11.68
CA LEU A 54 8.24 -7.26 -11.21
C LEU A 54 9.29 -7.62 -12.27
N ARG A 55 9.50 -6.74 -13.25
CA ARG A 55 10.49 -6.93 -14.31
C ARG A 55 11.61 -5.89 -14.28
N PRO A 56 12.82 -6.25 -14.75
CA PRO A 56 13.92 -5.31 -14.89
C PRO A 56 13.50 -4.06 -15.67
N GLY A 57 13.99 -2.90 -15.22
CA GLY A 57 13.65 -1.60 -15.79
C GLY A 57 12.43 -0.93 -15.15
N LEU A 58 11.53 -1.69 -14.52
CA LEU A 58 10.36 -1.14 -13.81
C LEU A 58 10.51 -1.12 -12.28
N TYR A 59 11.23 -2.10 -11.73
CA TYR A 59 11.45 -2.24 -10.29
C TYR A 59 12.92 -2.44 -9.96
N HIS A 60 13.30 -2.02 -8.75
CA HIS A 60 14.51 -2.45 -8.07
C HIS A 60 14.40 -3.93 -7.67
N ALA A 61 15.54 -4.57 -7.38
CA ALA A 61 15.60 -5.98 -7.03
C ALA A 61 14.86 -6.33 -5.72
N ASP A 62 14.64 -5.33 -4.87
CA ASP A 62 13.88 -5.44 -3.61
C ASP A 62 12.39 -5.13 -3.77
N GLY A 63 11.93 -4.84 -5.00
CA GLY A 63 10.53 -4.54 -5.31
C GLY A 63 10.14 -3.07 -5.21
N GLN A 64 11.07 -2.18 -4.82
CA GLN A 64 10.82 -0.74 -4.86
C GLN A 64 10.65 -0.24 -6.31
N GLN A 65 9.85 0.80 -6.49
CA GLN A 65 9.60 1.38 -7.80
C GLN A 65 10.89 1.98 -8.42
N LEU A 66 11.22 1.62 -9.67
CA LEU A 66 12.35 2.19 -10.43
C LEU A 66 11.90 3.15 -11.53
N ASP A 67 10.82 2.82 -12.24
CA ASP A 67 10.17 3.63 -13.26
C ASP A 67 8.68 3.81 -12.93
N GLU A 68 7.94 4.60 -13.69
CA GLU A 68 6.53 4.91 -13.41
C GLU A 68 5.65 3.65 -13.52
N VAL A 69 5.46 2.97 -12.38
CA VAL A 69 4.52 1.84 -12.21
C VAL A 69 3.34 2.16 -11.30
N PHE A 70 3.24 3.42 -10.86
CA PHE A 70 2.31 3.87 -9.82
C PHE A 70 2.51 3.06 -8.52
N GLU A 71 1.49 2.92 -7.68
CA GLU A 71 1.65 2.46 -6.30
C GLU A 71 1.21 1.00 -6.10
N TYR A 72 0.40 0.43 -6.99
CA TYR A 72 -0.20 -0.90 -6.76
C TYR A 72 0.82 -2.03 -6.59
N GLY A 73 1.81 -2.11 -7.49
CA GLY A 73 2.73 -3.24 -7.53
C GLY A 73 3.59 -3.34 -6.28
N SER A 74 4.19 -2.23 -5.85
CA SER A 74 5.00 -2.15 -4.63
C SER A 74 4.12 -2.37 -3.39
N TYR A 75 2.96 -1.72 -3.31
CA TYR A 75 2.05 -1.84 -2.17
C TYR A 75 1.56 -3.28 -1.97
N ARG A 76 1.26 -4.03 -3.04
CA ARG A 76 0.83 -5.45 -2.97
C ARG A 76 1.89 -6.37 -2.38
N GLN A 77 3.16 -5.99 -2.43
CA GLN A 77 4.27 -6.74 -1.85
C GLN A 77 4.53 -6.35 -0.39
N SER A 78 4.03 -5.19 0.03
CA SER A 78 4.26 -4.66 1.37
C SER A 78 3.69 -5.56 2.48
N ARG A 79 4.30 -5.45 3.66
CA ARG A 79 3.75 -6.05 4.88
C ARG A 79 2.40 -5.43 5.28
N MET A 80 2.15 -4.18 4.89
CA MET A 80 0.88 -3.49 5.16
C MET A 80 -0.26 -4.17 4.41
N TYR A 81 -0.10 -4.42 3.11
CA TYR A 81 -1.09 -5.15 2.33
C TYR A 81 -1.33 -6.56 2.88
N GLN A 82 -0.25 -7.29 3.20
CA GLN A 82 -0.35 -8.64 3.78
C GLN A 82 -1.06 -8.66 5.15
N ALA A 83 -1.01 -7.56 5.89
CA ALA A 83 -1.73 -7.38 7.16
C ALA A 83 -3.17 -6.88 6.98
N GLY A 84 -3.63 -6.64 5.74
CA GLY A 84 -4.98 -6.17 5.45
C GLY A 84 -5.18 -4.66 5.58
N VAL A 85 -4.09 -3.88 5.54
CA VAL A 85 -4.18 -2.42 5.41
C VAL A 85 -4.58 -2.08 3.98
N ALA A 86 -5.53 -1.17 3.81
CA ALA A 86 -6.07 -0.76 2.52
C ALA A 86 -5.73 0.71 2.22
N CYS A 87 -5.87 1.13 0.96
CA CYS A 87 -5.53 2.50 0.54
C CYS A 87 -6.26 3.57 1.37
N THR A 88 -7.51 3.31 1.73
CA THR A 88 -8.31 4.26 2.52
C THR A 88 -8.00 4.25 4.01
N ASP A 89 -7.09 3.40 4.51
CA ASP A 89 -6.58 3.57 5.87
C ASP A 89 -5.69 4.82 5.97
N CYS A 90 -5.06 5.20 4.85
CA CYS A 90 -4.21 6.38 4.76
C CYS A 90 -4.87 7.53 3.97
N HIS A 91 -5.64 7.23 2.94
CA HIS A 91 -6.25 8.23 2.05
C HIS A 91 -7.75 8.43 2.32
N ASP A 92 -8.21 9.68 2.17
CA ASP A 92 -9.62 10.02 2.01
C ASP A 92 -9.96 10.03 0.51
N PRO A 93 -10.69 9.01 0.01
CA PRO A 93 -10.95 8.88 -1.42
C PRO A 93 -11.90 9.96 -1.98
N HIS A 94 -12.65 10.65 -1.12
CA HIS A 94 -13.59 11.69 -1.55
C HIS A 94 -12.98 13.09 -1.55
N ARG A 95 -11.89 13.27 -0.78
CA ARG A 95 -11.19 14.56 -0.69
C ARG A 95 -9.85 14.58 -1.41
N GLY A 96 -9.37 13.41 -1.85
CA GLY A 96 -8.07 13.29 -2.51
C GLY A 96 -6.89 13.70 -1.62
N ARG A 97 -7.01 13.52 -0.30
CA ARG A 97 -6.00 13.91 0.69
C ARG A 97 -5.72 12.80 1.70
N LEU A 98 -4.63 12.93 2.43
CA LEU A 98 -4.32 12.03 3.54
C LEU A 98 -5.31 12.24 4.69
N ARG A 99 -5.58 11.19 5.45
CA ARG A 99 -6.45 11.26 6.65
C ARG A 99 -5.83 12.03 7.80
N ALA A 100 -4.50 12.05 7.86
CA ALA A 100 -3.72 12.83 8.81
C ALA A 100 -2.45 13.34 8.13
N GLU A 101 -1.86 14.39 8.69
CA GLU A 101 -0.68 15.06 8.14
C GLU A 101 0.61 14.55 8.79
N GLY A 102 1.69 14.48 8.01
CA GLY A 102 3.01 14.09 8.48
C GLY A 102 3.02 12.72 9.19
N ASN A 103 3.83 12.62 10.25
CA ASN A 103 4.00 11.39 11.02
C ASN A 103 2.71 10.90 11.70
N ALA A 104 1.73 11.77 11.93
CA ALA A 104 0.44 11.41 12.53
C ALA A 104 -0.31 10.34 11.71
N LEU A 105 -0.07 10.27 10.40
CA LEU A 105 -0.63 9.23 9.54
C LEU A 105 -0.10 7.83 9.90
N CYS A 106 1.21 7.72 10.11
CA CYS A 106 1.87 6.45 10.43
C CYS A 106 1.63 6.06 11.89
N THR A 107 1.68 7.03 12.81
CA THR A 107 1.51 6.80 14.25
C THR A 107 0.06 6.53 14.66
N ALA A 108 -0.90 6.71 13.76
CA ALA A 108 -2.26 6.19 13.95
C ALA A 108 -2.27 4.67 14.23
N CYS A 109 -1.31 3.92 13.68
CA CYS A 109 -1.12 2.49 13.96
C CYS A 109 0.20 2.21 14.68
N HIS A 110 1.28 2.92 14.35
CA HIS A 110 2.61 2.69 14.92
C HIS A 110 2.85 3.58 16.14
N ASN A 111 2.35 3.16 17.30
CA ASN A 111 2.44 3.92 18.54
C ASN A 111 2.64 3.02 19.78
N PRO A 112 2.78 3.56 21.00
CA PRO A 112 2.99 2.78 22.22
C PRO A 112 1.83 1.86 22.62
N ALA A 113 0.62 2.08 22.11
CA ALA A 113 -0.58 1.30 22.41
C ALA A 113 -1.36 0.94 21.13
N PRO A 114 -0.76 0.14 20.22
CA PRO A 114 -1.35 -0.12 18.91
C PRO A 114 -2.54 -1.07 19.01
N ASP A 115 -3.49 -0.96 18.07
CA ASP A 115 -4.60 -1.91 17.93
C ASP A 115 -4.10 -3.25 17.37
N ARG A 116 -3.67 -4.13 18.28
CA ARG A 116 -3.26 -5.51 17.96
C ARG A 116 -4.44 -6.45 17.71
N GLY A 117 -5.67 -6.03 18.00
CA GLY A 117 -6.86 -6.78 17.62
C GLY A 117 -7.06 -6.74 16.11
N ARG A 118 -6.92 -5.54 15.53
CA ARG A 118 -6.96 -5.34 14.07
C ARG A 118 -5.68 -5.80 13.38
N PHE A 119 -4.50 -5.47 13.93
CA PHE A 119 -3.21 -5.80 13.32
C PHE A 119 -2.26 -6.49 14.33
N PRO A 120 -2.33 -7.83 14.47
CA PRO A 120 -1.60 -8.58 15.49
C PRO A 120 -0.07 -8.43 15.43
N GLY A 121 0.48 -8.12 14.25
CA GLY A 121 1.91 -7.93 14.03
C GLY A 121 2.48 -6.60 14.54
N LEU A 122 1.65 -5.68 15.03
CA LEU A 122 2.13 -4.37 15.48
C LEU A 122 2.96 -4.43 16.77
N GLN A 123 4.11 -3.78 16.72
CA GLN A 123 4.99 -3.60 17.87
C GLN A 123 4.66 -2.28 18.59
N ALA A 124 4.63 -2.32 19.91
CA ALA A 124 4.32 -1.17 20.74
C ALA A 124 5.61 -0.39 20.99
N LYS A 125 5.70 0.82 20.46
CA LYS A 125 6.86 1.71 20.62
C LYS A 125 6.46 3.14 20.26
N ASP A 126 7.17 4.11 20.81
CA ASP A 126 7.14 5.47 20.31
C ASP A 126 8.06 5.60 19.08
N TYR A 127 7.45 5.62 17.90
CA TYR A 127 8.16 5.70 16.62
C TYR A 127 8.43 7.14 16.18
N ASP A 128 7.75 8.14 16.75
CA ASP A 128 8.01 9.56 16.41
C ASP A 128 9.04 10.20 17.36
N ALA A 129 9.65 9.38 18.23
CA ALA A 129 10.68 9.84 19.14
C ALA A 129 12.03 10.08 18.42
N PRO A 130 12.84 11.05 18.90
CA PRO A 130 14.23 11.23 18.45
C PRO A 130 15.11 10.00 18.62
N SER A 131 14.76 9.06 19.50
CA SER A 131 15.46 7.78 19.64
C SER A 131 15.17 6.78 18.52
N HIS A 132 14.13 7.00 17.71
CA HIS A 132 13.81 6.21 16.53
C HIS A 132 14.31 6.86 15.24
N HIS A 133 14.01 8.14 15.03
CA HIS A 133 14.42 8.84 13.81
C HIS A 133 15.82 9.45 13.90
N PHE A 134 16.43 9.57 15.08
CA PHE A 134 17.79 10.10 15.30
C PHE A 134 18.04 11.57 14.87
N HIS A 135 17.04 12.25 14.32
CA HIS A 135 17.07 13.68 14.00
C HIS A 135 16.50 14.58 15.12
N ARG A 136 16.80 15.89 15.06
CA ARG A 136 15.95 16.90 15.70
C ARG A 136 14.76 17.14 14.76
N GLY A 137 13.55 17.34 15.28
CA GLY A 137 12.33 17.39 14.46
C GLY A 137 12.46 18.28 13.20
N GLY A 138 11.90 17.83 12.07
CA GLY A 138 11.99 18.50 10.78
C GLY A 138 12.34 17.54 9.64
N ALA A 139 13.11 18.03 8.65
CA ALA A 139 13.58 17.20 7.54
C ALA A 139 14.43 16.03 8.03
N GLY A 140 14.17 14.83 7.50
CA GLY A 140 14.80 13.59 7.95
C GLY A 140 14.12 12.97 9.18
N SER A 141 13.26 13.70 9.89
CA SER A 141 12.47 13.13 11.00
C SER A 141 11.10 12.63 10.56
N GLN A 142 10.69 12.82 9.29
CA GLN A 142 9.41 12.32 8.81
C GLN A 142 9.52 10.83 8.47
N CYS A 143 8.51 10.03 8.83
CA CYS A 143 8.46 8.60 8.53
C CYS A 143 8.70 8.34 7.04
N VAL A 144 8.07 9.16 6.19
CA VAL A 144 8.16 9.07 4.73
C VAL A 144 9.53 9.41 4.16
N ASP A 145 10.39 10.13 4.89
CA ASP A 145 11.73 10.47 4.40
C ASP A 145 12.63 9.23 4.30
N CYS A 146 12.39 8.23 5.15
CA CYS A 146 13.14 6.97 5.17
C CYS A 146 12.33 5.76 4.68
N HIS A 147 11.02 5.70 5.00
CA HIS A 147 10.18 4.53 4.72
C HIS A 147 9.38 4.64 3.41
N MET A 148 9.26 5.83 2.83
CA MET A 148 8.57 6.07 1.56
C MET A 148 9.36 7.07 0.71
N PRO A 149 10.62 6.73 0.35
CA PRO A 149 11.50 7.63 -0.38
C PRO A 149 10.84 8.06 -1.69
N SER A 150 11.11 9.31 -2.09
CA SER A 150 10.54 9.86 -3.32
C SER A 150 11.50 9.71 -4.50
N ARG A 151 10.92 9.47 -5.67
CA ARG A 151 11.61 9.47 -6.96
C ARG A 151 10.91 10.38 -7.95
N ASN A 152 11.69 11.11 -8.74
CA ASN A 152 11.18 11.96 -9.80
C ASN A 152 10.98 11.16 -11.08
N TYR A 153 9.74 11.10 -11.55
CA TYR A 153 9.39 10.58 -12.86
C TYR A 153 9.30 11.72 -13.86
N MET A 154 9.72 11.45 -15.11
CA MET A 154 9.77 12.46 -16.17
C MET A 154 10.51 13.75 -15.75
N VAL A 155 11.54 13.61 -14.90
CA VAL A 155 12.36 14.70 -14.32
C VAL A 155 11.62 15.63 -13.34
N VAL A 156 10.31 15.83 -13.47
CA VAL A 156 9.55 16.87 -12.74
C VAL A 156 8.47 16.36 -11.78
N HIS A 157 8.15 15.07 -11.80
CA HIS A 157 7.02 14.54 -11.04
C HIS A 157 7.47 13.65 -9.88
N PRO A 158 7.71 14.19 -8.67
CA PRO A 158 8.03 13.39 -7.50
C PRO A 158 6.84 12.50 -7.14
N ARG A 159 7.09 11.20 -6.96
CA ARG A 159 6.15 10.28 -6.30
C ARG A 159 6.86 9.50 -5.22
N ARG A 160 6.11 9.04 -4.23
CA ARG A 160 6.62 8.25 -3.11
C ARG A 160 6.34 6.78 -3.35
N ASP A 161 7.29 5.94 -2.96
CA ASP A 161 7.06 4.50 -2.89
C ASP A 161 6.02 4.15 -1.81
N HIS A 162 5.36 3.00 -1.96
CA HIS A 162 4.30 2.47 -1.09
C HIS A 162 4.50 0.97 -0.87
#